data_AF-A0A0M9GUJ7-F1
#
_entry.id   AF-A0A0M9GUJ7-F1
#
_cell.length_a   1.000
_cell.length_b   1.000
_cell.length_c   1.000
_cell.angle_alpha   90.00
_cell.angle_beta   90.00
_cell.angle_gamma   90.00
#
_symmetry.space_group_name_H-M   'P 1'
#
loop_
_entity.id
_entity.type
_entity.pdbx_description
1 polymer ?
#
loop_
_entity_poly.entity_id
_entity_poly.type
_entity_poly.pdbx_seq_one_letter_code
_entity_poly.pdbx_strand_id
1 'polypeptide(L)'
;MKKVLLSLFNKADQTEERYELALERKQEELMQLKLDLKEASIVHAEFQKMKILGDITGEVYDAEARKVEAIQKQIQEVQKEIQLIDKYRTDDVKSVLEELDAEKLKGSKEYHAELEKLKLELIASKLEYLRKMKESKEKYDMLVAPTRKLDMLKQKVGLQKHSYVSGSYEALNYYSLPDGSHEFLIIETPEISNALGYGRIPERLEKIVKDAKDKGII
;
A
#
# COMPACT_ATOMS: atom_id res chain seq x y z
N MET A 1 -3.28 11.80 -0.42
CA MET A 1 -2.51 10.62 0.05
C MET A 1 -1.48 10.13 -0.98
N LYS A 2 -1.87 9.55 -2.14
CA LYS A 2 -0.90 9.09 -3.16
C LYS A 2 0.11 10.18 -3.60
N LYS A 3 -0.33 11.41 -3.82
CA LYS A 3 0.54 12.53 -4.25
C LYS A 3 1.59 12.94 -3.21
N VAL A 4 1.27 12.84 -1.91
CA VAL A 4 2.18 13.26 -0.81
C VAL A 4 3.26 12.20 -0.59
N LEU A 5 2.89 10.92 -0.61
CA LEU A 5 3.85 9.81 -0.54
C LEU A 5 4.79 9.83 -1.75
N LEU A 6 4.25 10.00 -2.97
CA LEU A 6 5.06 10.14 -4.18
C LEU A 6 6.02 11.35 -4.11
N SER A 7 5.59 12.48 -3.55
CA SER A 7 6.50 13.63 -3.38
C SER A 7 7.60 13.36 -2.35
N LEU A 8 7.32 12.60 -1.29
CA LEU A 8 8.31 12.22 -0.28
C LEU A 8 9.32 11.21 -0.84
N PHE A 9 8.89 10.22 -1.62
CA PHE A 9 9.79 9.30 -2.33
C PHE A 9 10.69 10.06 -3.30
N ASN A 10 10.12 10.92 -4.16
CA ASN A 10 10.93 11.71 -5.09
C ASN A 10 11.92 12.64 -4.36
N LYS A 11 11.54 13.17 -3.18
CA LYS A 11 12.43 14.00 -2.37
C LYS A 11 13.58 13.18 -1.76
N ALA A 12 13.32 11.94 -1.32
CA ALA A 12 14.36 11.03 -0.84
C ALA A 12 15.37 10.74 -1.97
N ASP A 13 14.86 10.31 -3.14
CA ASP A 13 15.69 9.96 -4.30
C ASP A 13 16.54 11.14 -4.75
N GLN A 14 15.95 12.34 -4.86
CA GLN A 14 16.68 13.56 -5.24
C GLN A 14 17.71 13.98 -4.19
N THR A 15 17.46 13.70 -2.91
CA THR A 15 18.38 14.05 -1.83
C THR A 15 19.57 13.09 -1.83
N GLU A 16 19.31 11.79 -2.01
CA GLU A 16 20.33 10.76 -2.17
C GLU A 16 21.23 11.04 -3.38
N GLU A 17 20.65 11.29 -4.55
CA GLU A 17 21.38 11.61 -5.79
C GLU A 17 22.29 12.83 -5.62
N ARG A 18 21.83 13.88 -4.93
CA ARG A 18 22.64 15.07 -4.63
C ARG A 18 23.83 14.76 -3.73
N TYR A 19 23.63 13.91 -2.72
CA TYR A 19 24.72 13.50 -1.83
C TYR A 19 25.71 12.57 -2.54
N GLU A 20 25.25 11.67 -3.42
CA GLU A 20 26.13 10.85 -4.24
C GLU A 20 27.00 11.70 -5.18
N LEU A 21 26.41 12.66 -5.89
CA LEU A 21 27.16 13.58 -6.74
C LEU A 21 28.17 14.44 -5.95
N ALA A 22 27.81 14.88 -4.74
CA ALA A 22 28.72 15.61 -3.88
C ALA A 22 29.87 14.73 -3.38
N LEU A 23 29.57 13.47 -3.05
CA LEU A 23 30.55 12.47 -2.63
C LEU A 23 31.52 12.13 -3.76
N GLU A 24 31.03 11.88 -4.98
CA GLU A 24 31.86 11.61 -6.16
C GLU A 24 32.85 12.73 -6.42
N ARG A 25 32.39 13.99 -6.43
CA ARG A 25 33.27 15.16 -6.62
C ARG A 25 34.35 15.26 -5.55
N LYS A 26 34.00 14.99 -4.29
CA LYS A 26 34.97 15.02 -3.19
C LYS A 26 35.94 13.85 -3.22
N GLN A 27 35.51 12.68 -3.73
CA GLN A 27 36.39 11.54 -3.97
C GLN A 27 37.37 11.80 -5.11
N GLU A 28 36.93 12.45 -6.19
CA GLU A 28 37.80 12.91 -7.28
C GLU A 28 38.84 13.92 -6.77
N GLU A 29 38.40 14.93 -6.01
CA GLU A 29 39.29 15.92 -5.38
C GLU A 29 40.33 15.24 -4.46
N LEU A 30 39.90 14.30 -3.63
CA LEU A 30 40.79 13.53 -2.75
C LEU A 30 41.79 12.68 -3.55
N MET A 31 41.36 12.09 -4.66
CA MET A 31 42.25 11.29 -5.52
C MET A 31 43.32 12.18 -6.14
N GLN A 32 42.95 13.36 -6.65
CA GLN A 32 43.91 14.32 -7.21
C GLN A 32 44.91 14.79 -6.15
N LEU A 33 44.45 15.20 -4.98
CA LEU A 33 45.33 15.64 -3.89
C LEU A 33 46.29 14.53 -3.43
N LYS A 34 45.87 13.25 -3.47
CA LYS A 34 46.75 12.12 -3.17
C LYS A 34 47.83 11.90 -4.25
N LEU A 35 47.50 12.13 -5.52
CA LEU A 35 48.49 12.09 -6.61
C LEU A 35 49.50 13.23 -6.45
N ASP A 36 49.00 14.46 -6.22
CA ASP A 36 49.84 15.64 -5.98
C ASP A 36 50.75 15.45 -4.76
N LEU A 37 50.22 14.85 -3.67
CA LEU A 37 51.01 14.52 -2.49
C LEU A 37 52.12 13.52 -2.81
N LYS A 38 51.83 12.49 -3.63
CA LYS A 38 52.80 11.48 -4.01
C LYS A 38 53.93 12.10 -4.82
N GLU A 39 53.61 12.95 -5.78
CA GLU A 39 54.61 13.68 -6.58
C GLU A 39 55.45 14.62 -5.71
N ALA A 40 54.81 15.44 -4.88
CA ALA A 40 55.50 16.35 -3.96
C ALA A 40 56.38 15.59 -2.95
N SER A 41 55.96 14.40 -2.51
CA SER A 41 56.76 13.57 -1.59
C SER A 41 58.02 13.01 -2.26
N ILE A 42 57.96 12.68 -3.55
CA ILE A 42 59.13 12.25 -4.33
C ILE A 42 60.13 13.41 -4.44
N VAL A 43 59.65 14.59 -4.84
CA VAL A 43 60.48 15.81 -4.94
C VAL A 43 61.08 16.17 -3.59
N HIS A 44 60.29 16.10 -2.51
CA HIS A 44 60.77 16.37 -1.16
C HIS A 44 61.90 15.41 -0.73
N ALA A 45 61.78 14.12 -1.07
CA ALA A 45 62.83 13.13 -0.78
C ALA A 45 64.13 13.40 -1.57
N GLU A 46 64.02 13.92 -2.81
CA GLU A 46 65.18 14.37 -3.58
C GLU A 46 65.83 15.62 -2.98
N PHE A 47 65.02 16.60 -2.56
CA PHE A 47 65.50 17.81 -1.89
C PHE A 47 66.17 17.48 -0.55
N GLN A 48 65.68 16.47 0.17
CA GLN A 48 66.34 15.98 1.38
C GLN A 48 67.74 15.45 1.07
N LYS A 49 67.92 14.70 -0.02
CA LYS A 49 69.24 14.22 -0.45
C LYS A 49 70.16 15.39 -0.83
N MET A 50 69.68 16.34 -1.63
CA MET A 50 70.44 17.53 -2.01
C MET A 50 70.87 18.37 -0.80
N LYS A 51 70.00 18.49 0.22
CA LYS A 51 70.33 19.18 1.47
C LYS A 51 71.46 18.47 2.23
N ILE A 52 71.42 17.14 2.32
CA ILE A 52 72.47 16.33 2.97
C ILE A 52 73.81 16.47 2.24
N LEU A 53 73.78 16.54 0.91
CA LEU A 53 74.97 16.73 0.08
C LEU A 53 75.49 18.18 0.09
N GLY A 54 74.71 19.13 0.60
CA GLY A 54 75.05 20.56 0.65
C GLY A 54 74.75 21.33 -0.64
N ASP A 55 74.02 20.71 -1.59
CA ASP A 55 73.70 21.30 -2.89
C ASP A 55 72.59 22.36 -2.82
N ILE A 56 71.77 22.35 -1.76
CA ILE A 56 70.71 23.33 -1.52
C ILE A 56 70.73 23.84 -0.07
N THR A 57 70.18 25.03 0.14
CA THR A 57 70.07 25.62 1.49
C THR A 57 68.94 25.00 2.30
N GLY A 58 69.00 25.17 3.63
CA GLY A 58 67.93 24.74 4.54
C GLY A 58 66.58 25.40 4.22
N GLU A 59 66.58 26.66 3.81
CA GLU A 59 65.38 27.42 3.46
C GLU A 59 64.62 26.84 2.27
N VAL A 60 65.35 26.36 1.24
CA VAL A 60 64.76 25.75 0.05
C VAL A 60 64.09 24.41 0.40
N TYR A 61 64.72 23.61 1.25
CA TYR A 61 64.13 22.37 1.76
C TYR A 61 62.89 22.63 2.62
N ASP A 62 62.94 23.60 3.53
CA ASP A 62 61.83 23.92 4.42
C ASP A 62 60.62 24.46 3.63
N ALA A 63 60.85 25.21 2.55
CA ALA A 63 59.81 25.64 1.64
C ALA A 63 59.08 24.46 0.96
N GLU A 64 59.82 23.43 0.55
CA GLU A 64 59.24 22.22 -0.04
C GLU A 64 58.51 21.37 0.99
N ALA A 65 59.05 21.25 2.20
CA ALA A 65 58.39 20.58 3.32
C ALA A 65 57.01 21.18 3.62
N ARG A 66 56.90 22.51 3.59
CA ARG A 66 55.62 23.22 3.79
C ARG A 66 54.59 22.92 2.70
N LYS A 67 55.00 22.68 1.46
CA LYS A 67 54.07 22.29 0.38
C LYS A 67 53.48 20.90 0.65
N VAL A 68 54.32 19.94 1.02
CA VAL A 68 53.88 18.59 1.39
C VAL A 68 52.90 18.66 2.57
N GLU A 69 53.21 19.45 3.61
CA GLU A 69 52.35 19.62 4.78
C GLU A 69 51.00 20.30 4.42
N ALA A 70 51.02 21.28 3.49
CA ALA A 70 49.80 21.94 3.04
C ALA A 70 48.86 20.97 2.29
N ILE A 71 49.40 20.14 1.39
CA ILE A 71 48.61 19.11 0.68
C ILE A 71 48.06 18.08 1.67
N GLN A 72 48.86 17.67 2.66
CA GLN A 72 48.38 16.76 3.72
C GLN A 72 47.22 17.34 4.53
N LYS A 73 47.25 18.64 4.85
CA LYS A 73 46.14 19.33 5.54
C LYS A 73 44.88 19.36 4.67
N GLN A 74 45.01 19.69 3.39
CA GLN A 74 43.89 19.68 2.44
C GLN A 74 43.27 18.27 2.32
N ILE A 75 44.08 17.22 2.27
CA ILE A 75 43.58 15.83 2.27
C ILE A 75 42.75 15.54 3.52
N GLN A 76 43.22 15.96 4.70
CA GLN A 76 42.48 15.74 5.95
C GLN A 76 41.17 16.52 6.01
N GLU A 77 41.14 17.73 5.47
CA GLU A 77 39.91 18.55 5.37
C GLU A 77 38.89 17.88 4.44
N VAL A 78 39.30 17.49 3.23
CA VAL A 78 38.43 16.78 2.28
C VAL A 78 37.93 15.46 2.85
N GLN A 79 38.76 14.71 3.59
CA GLN A 79 38.33 13.48 4.27
C GLN A 79 37.26 13.74 5.34
N LYS A 80 37.35 14.84 6.08
CA LYS A 80 36.31 15.24 7.05
C LYS A 80 35.02 15.64 6.35
N GLU A 81 35.11 16.37 5.23
CA GLU A 81 33.95 16.75 4.43
C GLU A 81 33.22 15.52 3.86
N ILE A 82 33.96 14.52 3.36
CA ILE A 82 33.39 13.23 2.93
C ILE A 82 32.62 12.55 4.06
N GLN A 83 33.19 12.48 5.27
CA GLN A 83 32.50 11.89 6.43
C GLN A 83 31.23 12.65 6.82
N LEU A 84 31.24 13.99 6.70
CA LEU A 84 30.07 14.82 6.95
C LEU A 84 28.98 14.60 5.90
N ILE A 85 29.35 14.47 4.62
CA ILE A 85 28.42 14.15 3.52
C ILE A 85 27.71 12.82 3.80
N ASP A 86 28.45 11.77 4.16
CA ASP A 86 27.86 10.47 4.50
C ASP A 86 26.92 10.54 5.71
N LYS A 87 27.31 11.31 6.73
CA LYS A 87 26.48 11.51 7.93
C LYS A 87 25.18 12.22 7.57
N TYR A 88 25.24 13.35 6.85
CA TYR A 88 24.05 14.11 6.49
C TYR A 88 23.13 13.36 5.52
N ARG A 89 23.69 12.58 4.57
CA ARG A 89 22.90 11.66 3.75
C ARG A 89 22.07 10.73 4.63
N THR A 90 22.70 10.12 5.63
CA THR A 90 22.03 9.18 6.54
C THR A 90 20.96 9.87 7.39
N ASP A 91 21.27 11.05 7.94
CA ASP A 91 20.36 11.81 8.79
C ASP A 91 19.13 12.31 8.00
N ASP A 92 19.34 12.83 6.78
CA ASP A 92 18.26 13.35 5.93
C ASP A 92 17.37 12.22 5.39
N VAL A 93 17.93 11.09 4.96
CA VAL A 93 17.15 9.91 4.53
C VAL A 93 16.33 9.37 5.69
N LYS A 94 16.91 9.31 6.89
CA LYS A 94 16.19 8.89 8.10
C LYS A 94 15.03 9.82 8.43
N SER A 95 15.23 11.14 8.31
CA SER A 95 14.15 12.13 8.49
C SER A 95 13.00 11.91 7.50
N VAL A 96 13.30 11.61 6.23
CA VAL A 96 12.26 11.32 5.22
C VAL A 96 11.54 10.01 5.51
N LEU A 97 12.24 8.98 6.01
CA LEU A 97 11.61 7.73 6.45
C LEU A 97 10.67 7.95 7.64
N GLU A 98 11.05 8.77 8.61
CA GLU A 98 10.19 9.13 9.74
C GLU A 98 8.93 9.90 9.28
N GLU A 99 9.06 10.81 8.31
CA GLU A 99 7.92 11.49 7.67
C GLU A 99 7.01 10.50 6.91
N LEU A 100 7.59 9.55 6.18
CA LEU A 100 6.86 8.50 5.45
C LEU A 100 6.07 7.60 6.40
N ASP A 101 6.68 7.19 7.52
CA ASP A 101 6.00 6.37 8.54
C ASP A 101 4.88 7.15 9.24
N ALA A 102 5.09 8.44 9.52
CA ALA A 102 4.06 9.31 10.07
C ALA A 102 2.87 9.48 9.11
N GLU A 103 3.11 9.69 7.82
CA GLU A 103 2.01 9.81 6.84
C GLU A 103 1.34 8.48 6.49
N LYS A 104 2.06 7.36 6.58
CA LYS A 104 1.47 6.02 6.53
C LYS A 104 0.51 5.81 7.70
N LEU A 105 0.88 6.24 8.91
CA LEU A 105 0.03 6.16 10.10
C LEU A 105 -1.20 7.07 10.04
N LYS A 106 -1.05 8.31 9.55
CA LYS A 106 -2.19 9.22 9.35
C LYS A 106 -3.13 8.74 8.24
N GLY A 107 -2.57 8.36 7.10
CA GLY A 107 -3.33 7.87 5.95
C GLY A 107 -4.06 6.55 6.24
N SER A 108 -3.48 5.68 7.06
CA SER A 108 -4.10 4.41 7.46
C SER A 108 -5.45 4.59 8.18
N LYS A 109 -5.58 5.59 9.07
CA LYS A 109 -6.81 5.78 9.85
C LYS A 109 -7.97 6.35 9.01
N GLU A 110 -7.70 7.38 8.21
CA GLU A 110 -8.72 7.99 7.35
C GLU A 110 -9.13 7.04 6.22
N TYR A 111 -8.15 6.37 5.58
CA TYR A 111 -8.43 5.39 4.54
C TYR A 111 -9.17 4.16 5.08
N HIS A 112 -8.81 3.65 6.28
CA HIS A 112 -9.59 2.58 6.92
C HIS A 112 -11.00 3.03 7.30
N ALA A 113 -11.18 4.27 7.76
CA ALA A 113 -12.51 4.79 8.07
C ALA A 113 -13.39 4.89 6.82
N GLU A 114 -12.86 5.40 5.71
CA GLU A 114 -13.59 5.44 4.43
C GLU A 114 -13.88 4.04 3.87
N LEU A 115 -12.94 3.12 3.97
CA LEU A 115 -13.09 1.75 3.47
C LEU A 115 -14.08 0.96 4.32
N GLU A 116 -14.09 1.14 5.65
CA GLU A 116 -15.11 0.58 6.53
C GLU A 116 -16.49 1.21 6.28
N LYS A 117 -16.57 2.52 6.02
CA LYS A 117 -17.82 3.15 5.61
C LYS A 117 -18.37 2.52 4.33
N LEU A 118 -17.53 2.35 3.31
CA LEU A 118 -17.92 1.68 2.05
C LEU A 118 -18.34 0.23 2.26
N LYS A 119 -17.65 -0.53 3.12
CA LYS A 119 -18.05 -1.90 3.48
C LYS A 119 -19.43 -1.92 4.15
N LEU A 120 -19.70 -0.99 5.07
CA LEU A 120 -20.99 -0.87 5.73
C LEU A 120 -22.10 -0.47 4.76
N GLU A 121 -21.83 0.46 3.84
CA GLU A 121 -22.74 0.83 2.76
C GLU A 121 -23.09 -0.39 1.88
N LEU A 122 -22.08 -1.19 1.48
CA LEU A 122 -22.30 -2.43 0.73
C LEU A 122 -23.16 -3.45 1.49
N ILE A 123 -22.93 -3.59 2.79
CA ILE A 123 -23.73 -4.49 3.65
C ILE A 123 -25.18 -3.98 3.76
N ALA A 124 -25.38 -2.67 3.91
CA ALA A 124 -26.70 -2.06 3.95
C ALA A 124 -27.46 -2.28 2.63
N SER A 125 -26.80 -2.09 1.47
CA SER A 125 -27.38 -2.38 0.17
C SER A 125 -27.74 -3.86 -0.01
N LYS A 126 -26.88 -4.79 0.45
CA LYS A 126 -27.18 -6.23 0.45
C LYS A 126 -28.43 -6.53 1.30
N LEU A 127 -28.57 -5.90 2.46
CA LEU A 127 -29.73 -6.08 3.32
C LEU A 127 -31.01 -5.53 2.67
N GLU A 128 -30.95 -4.37 2.02
CA GLU A 128 -32.09 -3.79 1.30
C GLU A 128 -32.54 -4.70 0.15
N TYR A 129 -31.60 -5.23 -0.63
CA TYR A 129 -31.88 -6.20 -1.68
C TYR A 129 -32.61 -7.43 -1.14
N LEU A 130 -32.11 -8.04 -0.06
CA LEU A 130 -32.73 -9.19 0.57
C LEU A 130 -34.14 -8.88 1.13
N ARG A 131 -34.35 -7.67 1.67
CA ARG A 131 -35.68 -7.23 2.12
C ARG A 131 -36.67 -7.14 0.97
N LYS A 132 -36.26 -6.54 -0.16
CA LYS A 132 -37.10 -6.46 -1.37
C LYS A 132 -37.43 -7.86 -1.91
N MET A 133 -36.47 -8.78 -1.88
CA MET A 133 -36.75 -10.16 -2.29
C MET A 133 -37.73 -10.87 -1.36
N LYS A 134 -37.61 -10.67 -0.05
CA LYS A 134 -38.58 -11.20 0.93
C LYS A 134 -39.99 -10.65 0.68
N GLU A 135 -40.12 -9.34 0.49
CA GLU A 135 -41.41 -8.69 0.21
C GLU A 135 -42.04 -9.22 -1.09
N SER A 136 -41.24 -9.37 -2.16
CA SER A 136 -41.70 -9.96 -3.42
C SER A 136 -42.14 -11.42 -3.26
N LYS A 137 -41.42 -12.20 -2.44
CA LYS A 137 -41.82 -13.59 -2.10
C LYS A 137 -43.15 -13.62 -1.36
N GLU A 138 -43.34 -12.77 -0.36
CA GLU A 138 -44.59 -12.70 0.40
C GLU A 138 -45.77 -12.33 -0.51
N LYS A 139 -45.60 -11.36 -1.41
CA LYS A 139 -46.59 -11.00 -2.43
C LYS A 139 -46.91 -12.17 -3.38
N TYR A 140 -45.88 -12.86 -3.86
CA TYR A 140 -46.04 -14.05 -4.70
C TYR A 140 -46.79 -15.18 -3.96
N ASP A 141 -46.39 -15.49 -2.73
CA ASP A 141 -47.00 -16.54 -1.93
C ASP A 141 -48.47 -16.23 -1.63
N MET A 142 -48.83 -14.96 -1.38
CA MET A 142 -50.23 -14.54 -1.25
C MET A 142 -51.05 -14.80 -2.52
N LEU A 143 -50.50 -14.50 -3.70
CA LEU A 143 -51.18 -14.69 -4.98
C LEU A 143 -51.34 -16.17 -5.35
N VAL A 144 -50.36 -17.00 -5.02
CA VAL A 144 -50.30 -18.42 -5.40
C VAL A 144 -50.91 -19.35 -4.32
N ALA A 145 -51.18 -18.84 -3.11
CA ALA A 145 -51.76 -19.61 -2.00
C ALA A 145 -53.06 -20.36 -2.34
N PRO A 146 -54.04 -19.79 -3.08
CA PRO A 146 -55.24 -20.52 -3.48
C PRO A 146 -54.93 -21.70 -4.42
N THR A 147 -54.05 -21.49 -5.40
CA THR A 147 -53.62 -22.51 -6.36
C THR A 147 -52.84 -23.63 -5.67
N ARG A 148 -51.92 -23.30 -4.74
CA ARG A 148 -51.21 -24.29 -3.92
C ARG A 148 -52.15 -25.13 -3.07
N LYS A 149 -53.18 -24.53 -2.45
CA LYS A 149 -54.19 -25.29 -1.69
C LYS A 149 -54.95 -26.27 -2.58
N LEU A 150 -55.30 -25.85 -3.80
CA LEU A 150 -55.96 -26.69 -4.80
C LEU A 150 -55.04 -27.84 -5.24
N ASP A 151 -53.77 -27.58 -5.53
CA ASP A 151 -52.81 -28.60 -5.94
C ASP A 151 -52.48 -29.59 -4.82
N MET A 152 -52.39 -29.12 -3.56
CA MET A 152 -52.28 -30.00 -2.39
C MET A 152 -53.50 -30.91 -2.25
N LEU A 153 -54.71 -30.41 -2.52
CA LEU A 153 -55.92 -31.22 -2.52
C LEU A 153 -55.87 -32.27 -3.64
N LYS A 154 -55.49 -31.88 -4.86
CA LYS A 154 -55.30 -32.80 -6.00
C LYS A 154 -54.28 -33.89 -5.72
N GLN A 155 -53.18 -33.54 -5.05
CA GLN A 155 -52.16 -34.51 -4.62
C GLN A 155 -52.71 -35.48 -3.59
N LYS A 156 -53.46 -35.00 -2.59
CA LYS A 156 -54.10 -35.86 -1.57
C LYS A 156 -55.11 -36.85 -2.15
N VAL A 157 -55.81 -36.47 -3.22
CA VAL A 157 -56.75 -37.36 -3.93
C VAL A 157 -56.09 -38.16 -5.06
N GLY A 158 -54.76 -38.12 -5.19
CA GLY A 158 -54.00 -38.93 -6.16
C GLY A 158 -54.06 -38.44 -7.61
N LEU A 159 -54.63 -37.26 -7.88
CA LEU A 159 -54.76 -36.69 -9.22
C LEU A 159 -53.47 -35.98 -9.70
N GLN A 160 -52.49 -35.78 -8.82
CA GLN A 160 -51.23 -35.11 -9.13
C GLN A 160 -50.09 -35.65 -8.25
N LYS A 161 -48.87 -35.77 -8.79
CA LYS A 161 -47.68 -36.20 -8.03
C LYS A 161 -47.17 -35.07 -7.12
N HIS A 162 -46.56 -35.44 -5.99
CA HIS A 162 -45.97 -34.49 -5.04
C HIS A 162 -44.71 -33.83 -5.64
N SER A 163 -44.61 -32.51 -5.57
CA SER A 163 -43.38 -31.76 -5.91
C SER A 163 -42.66 -31.35 -4.64
N TYR A 164 -41.34 -31.53 -4.59
CA TYR A 164 -40.50 -31.25 -3.41
C TYR A 164 -39.86 -29.85 -3.44
N VAL A 165 -40.13 -29.06 -4.48
CA VAL A 165 -39.54 -27.73 -4.69
C VAL A 165 -40.65 -26.68 -4.60
N SER A 166 -40.41 -25.55 -3.92
CA SER A 166 -41.42 -24.48 -3.83
C SER A 166 -41.51 -23.69 -5.14
N GLY A 167 -42.71 -23.30 -5.57
CA GLY A 167 -42.87 -22.50 -6.79
C GLY A 167 -42.15 -21.14 -6.76
N SER A 168 -41.88 -20.60 -5.57
CA SER A 168 -41.04 -19.41 -5.39
C SER A 168 -39.55 -19.68 -5.65
N TYR A 169 -39.07 -20.90 -5.38
CA TYR A 169 -37.72 -21.34 -5.75
C TYR A 169 -37.61 -21.53 -7.26
N GLU A 170 -38.62 -22.09 -7.91
CA GLU A 170 -38.66 -22.22 -9.38
C GLU A 170 -38.63 -20.86 -10.07
N ALA A 171 -39.49 -19.91 -9.67
CA ALA A 171 -39.55 -18.57 -10.26
C ALA A 171 -38.26 -17.73 -10.06
N LEU A 172 -37.43 -18.07 -9.07
CA LEU A 172 -36.16 -17.40 -8.81
C LEU A 172 -34.99 -17.97 -9.62
N ASN A 173 -35.05 -19.25 -9.96
CA ASN A 173 -33.95 -19.96 -10.64
C ASN A 173 -34.25 -20.25 -12.12
N TYR A 174 -35.50 -20.10 -12.54
CA TYR A 174 -35.98 -20.45 -13.88
C TYR A 174 -37.06 -19.45 -14.32
N TYR A 175 -36.88 -18.85 -15.50
CA TYR A 175 -37.94 -18.08 -16.14
C TYR A 175 -38.43 -18.85 -17.38
N SER A 176 -39.74 -19.13 -17.41
CA SER A 176 -40.37 -19.71 -18.60
C SER A 176 -40.88 -18.60 -19.51
N LEU A 177 -40.37 -18.56 -20.73
CA LEU A 177 -40.88 -17.64 -21.74
C LEU A 177 -42.25 -18.12 -22.26
N PRO A 178 -43.10 -17.22 -22.80
CA PRO A 178 -44.44 -17.57 -23.27
C PRO A 178 -44.49 -18.63 -24.38
N ASP A 179 -43.35 -18.91 -25.02
CA ASP A 179 -43.15 -19.92 -26.06
C ASP A 179 -42.79 -21.32 -25.50
N GLY A 180 -42.70 -21.45 -24.17
CA GLY A 180 -42.38 -22.71 -23.49
C GLY A 180 -40.88 -22.98 -23.33
N SER A 181 -40.00 -22.06 -23.74
CA SER A 181 -38.57 -22.16 -23.46
C SER A 181 -38.24 -21.75 -22.00
N HIS A 182 -37.12 -22.21 -21.47
CA HIS A 182 -36.71 -21.98 -20.08
C HIS A 182 -35.29 -21.39 -20.01
N GLU A 183 -35.13 -20.28 -19.27
CA GLU A 183 -33.82 -19.70 -18.96
C GLU A 183 -33.47 -19.90 -17.48
N PHE A 184 -32.25 -20.37 -17.22
CA PHE A 184 -31.70 -20.56 -15.88
C PHE A 184 -31.13 -19.22 -15.37
N LEU A 185 -31.59 -18.77 -14.22
CA LEU A 185 -31.12 -17.58 -13.55
C LEU A 185 -30.17 -18.00 -12.42
N ILE A 186 -28.89 -18.22 -12.74
CA ILE A 186 -27.88 -18.61 -11.74
C ILE A 186 -27.44 -17.37 -10.96
N ILE A 187 -27.72 -17.32 -9.66
CA ILE A 187 -27.04 -16.42 -8.71
C ILE A 187 -26.50 -17.28 -7.57
N GLU A 188 -25.24 -17.69 -7.67
CA GLU A 188 -24.57 -18.49 -6.65
C GLU A 188 -24.05 -17.59 -5.51
N THR A 189 -24.75 -17.59 -4.38
CA THR A 189 -24.11 -17.40 -3.06
C THR A 189 -24.94 -18.08 -1.96
N PRO A 190 -24.36 -18.94 -1.11
CA PRO A 190 -25.10 -19.71 -0.09
C PRO A 190 -25.94 -18.86 0.88
N GLU A 191 -25.53 -17.61 1.12
CA GLU A 191 -26.20 -16.67 2.03
C GLU A 191 -27.50 -16.09 1.45
N ILE A 192 -27.51 -15.86 0.12
CA ILE A 192 -28.70 -15.46 -0.62
C ILE A 192 -29.66 -16.65 -0.69
N SER A 193 -29.14 -17.85 -0.93
CA SER A 193 -29.93 -19.10 -0.90
C SER A 193 -30.58 -19.35 0.47
N ASN A 194 -29.88 -19.10 1.59
CA ASN A 194 -30.44 -19.27 2.94
C ASN A 194 -31.51 -18.22 3.29
N ALA A 195 -31.28 -16.95 2.94
CA ALA A 195 -32.25 -15.88 3.16
C ALA A 195 -33.53 -16.09 2.31
N LEU A 196 -33.38 -16.56 1.06
CA LEU A 196 -34.48 -16.78 0.13
C LEU A 196 -35.20 -18.11 0.35
N GLY A 197 -34.47 -19.18 0.65
CA GLY A 197 -35.00 -20.52 0.89
C GLY A 197 -35.71 -20.65 2.24
N TYR A 198 -35.08 -20.20 3.32
CA TYR A 198 -35.55 -20.44 4.69
C TYR A 198 -36.04 -19.18 5.42
N GLY A 199 -35.98 -18.00 4.80
CA GLY A 199 -36.40 -16.73 5.42
C GLY A 199 -35.52 -16.29 6.59
N ARG A 200 -34.36 -16.93 6.77
CA ARG A 200 -33.42 -16.67 7.86
C ARG A 200 -32.40 -15.64 7.41
N ILE A 201 -32.47 -14.44 7.97
CA ILE A 201 -31.35 -13.50 7.96
C ILE A 201 -30.32 -14.07 8.94
N PRO A 202 -29.02 -14.15 8.62
CA PRO A 202 -28.02 -14.62 9.58
C PRO A 202 -28.11 -13.79 10.87
N GLU A 203 -28.38 -14.43 12.01
CA GLU A 203 -28.58 -13.77 13.32
C GLU A 203 -27.41 -12.83 13.67
N ARG A 204 -26.21 -13.15 13.19
CA ARG A 204 -25.01 -12.32 13.35
C ARG A 204 -25.11 -10.99 12.61
N LEU A 205 -25.71 -10.96 11.41
CA LEU A 205 -25.92 -9.74 10.63
C LEU A 205 -26.95 -8.82 11.31
N GLU A 206 -28.02 -9.41 11.83
CA GLU A 206 -29.08 -8.68 12.53
C GLU A 206 -28.58 -8.10 13.85
N LYS A 207 -27.79 -8.86 14.61
CA LYS A 207 -27.11 -8.41 15.83
C LYS A 207 -26.13 -7.25 15.55
N ILE A 208 -25.33 -7.34 14.49
CA ILE A 208 -24.36 -6.28 14.13
C ILE A 208 -25.07 -4.98 13.76
N VAL A 209 -26.16 -5.07 12.97
CA VAL A 209 -26.95 -3.89 12.58
C VAL A 209 -27.64 -3.26 13.80
N LYS A 210 -28.15 -4.07 14.73
CA LYS A 210 -28.75 -3.58 15.97
C LYS A 210 -27.73 -2.89 16.87
N ASP A 211 -26.57 -3.51 17.09
CA ASP A 211 -25.47 -2.94 17.88
C ASP A 211 -24.93 -1.63 17.27
N ALA A 212 -24.95 -1.50 15.93
CA ALA A 212 -24.53 -0.28 15.23
C ALA A 212 -25.53 0.87 15.41
N LYS A 213 -26.84 0.58 15.42
CA LYS A 213 -27.89 1.56 15.72
C LYS A 213 -27.86 2.03 17.17
N ASP A 214 -27.70 1.10 18.11
CA ASP A 214 -27.65 1.41 19.54
C ASP A 214 -26.42 2.27 19.91
N LYS A 215 -25.38 2.26 19.05
CA LYS A 215 -24.17 3.08 19.19
C LYS A 215 -24.19 4.39 18.37
N GLY A 216 -25.27 4.68 17.64
CA GLY A 216 -25.41 5.90 16.83
C GLY A 216 -24.46 5.97 15.63
N ILE A 217 -23.99 4.82 15.15
CA ILE A 217 -23.11 4.72 13.97
C ILE A 217 -23.96 4.80 12.68
N ILE A 218 -25.22 4.36 12.76
CA ILE A 218 -26.29 4.46 11.75
C ILE A 218 -27.65 4.65 12.43
#